data_AF-A0A496RFK9-F1
#
_entry.id   AF-A0A496RFK9-F1
#
_cell.length_a   1.000
_cell.length_b   1.000
_cell.length_c   1.000
_cell.angle_alpha   90.00
_cell.angle_beta   90.00
_cell.angle_gamma   90.00
#
_symmetry.space_group_name_H-M   'P 1'
#
loop_
_entity.id
_entity.type
_entity.pdbx_description
1 polymer ?
#
loop_
_entity_poly.entity_id
_entity_poly.type
_entity_poly.pdbx_seq_one_letter_code
_entity_poly.pdbx_strand_id
1 'polypeptide(L)' 'MKPFTLRDLPKEERPREKLIQKDPQNLKDEELLAILLKTGREGKNVLELAKQILRKYSKKRLLKMKY' A
#
# COMPACT_ATOMS: atom_id res chain seq x y z
N MET A 1 12.67 17.81 -8.34
CA MET A 1 11.72 16.84 -8.94
C MET A 1 10.51 16.71 -8.02
N LYS A 2 9.29 16.79 -8.54
CA LYS A 2 8.08 16.49 -7.75
C LYS A 2 8.09 15.00 -7.37
N PRO A 3 7.81 14.62 -6.12
CA PRO A 3 7.68 13.21 -5.77
C PRO A 3 6.45 12.63 -6.47
N PHE A 4 6.59 11.46 -7.10
CA PHE A 4 5.48 10.73 -7.70
C PHE A 4 4.46 10.37 -6.61
N THR A 5 3.24 10.86 -6.75
CA THR A 5 2.16 10.64 -5.80
C THR A 5 1.21 9.57 -6.30
N LEU A 6 0.47 8.96 -5.37
CA LEU A 6 -0.55 7.96 -5.72
C LEU A 6 -1.65 8.54 -6.64
N ARG A 7 -1.83 9.87 -6.62
CA ARG A 7 -2.82 10.56 -7.48
C ARG A 7 -2.38 10.62 -8.93
N ASP A 8 -1.08 10.46 -9.20
CA ASP A 8 -0.52 10.46 -10.55
C ASP A 8 -0.75 9.11 -11.26
N LEU A 9 -1.16 8.07 -10.54
CA LEU A 9 -1.61 6.81 -11.15
C LEU A 9 -2.97 6.98 -11.83
N PRO A 10 -3.20 6.28 -12.96
CA PRO A 10 -4.53 6.09 -13.52
C PRO A 10 -5.50 5.61 -12.44
N LYS A 11 -6.75 6.08 -12.48
CA LYS A 11 -7.74 5.73 -11.45
C LYS A 11 -7.85 4.22 -11.22
N GLU A 12 -7.82 3.43 -12.28
CA GLU A 12 -7.93 1.96 -12.23
C GLU A 12 -6.73 1.26 -11.59
N GLU A 13 -5.57 1.92 -11.56
CA GLU A 13 -4.36 1.41 -10.91
C GLU A 13 -4.21 1.89 -9.46
N ARG A 14 -5.06 2.83 -9.02
CA ARG A 14 -5.03 3.26 -7.63
C ARG A 14 -5.57 2.15 -6.73
N PRO A 15 -4.90 1.82 -5.63
CA PRO A 15 -5.26 0.67 -4.79
C PRO A 15 -6.73 0.63 -4.36
N ARG A 16 -7.34 1.74 -3.97
CA ARG A 16 -8.74 1.74 -3.48
C ARG A 16 -9.73 1.50 -4.59
N GLU A 17 -9.53 2.16 -5.72
CA GLU A 17 -10.35 2.04 -6.92
C GLU A 17 -10.22 0.64 -7.52
N LYS A 18 -8.99 0.12 -7.60
CA LYS A 18 -8.71 -1.27 -7.98
C LYS A 18 -9.38 -2.27 -7.05
N LEU A 19 -9.37 -2.01 -5.73
CA LEU A 19 -10.06 -2.85 -4.74
C LEU A 19 -11.57 -2.91 -4.99
N ILE A 20 -12.19 -1.77 -5.32
CA ILE A 20 -13.62 -1.68 -5.66
C ILE A 20 -13.94 -2.45 -6.95
N GLN A 21 -13.04 -2.41 -7.95
CA GLN A 21 -13.27 -3.02 -9.26
C GLN A 21 -12.95 -4.51 -9.34
N LYS A 22 -11.90 -4.96 -8.64
CA LYS A 22 -11.28 -6.27 -8.88
C LYS A 22 -11.19 -7.16 -7.65
N ASP A 23 -11.83 -6.82 -6.53
CA ASP A 23 -11.74 -7.57 -5.26
C ASP A 23 -10.32 -7.58 -4.63
N PRO A 24 -10.22 -7.78 -3.30
CA PRO A 24 -8.94 -7.75 -2.59
C PRO A 24 -7.93 -8.81 -3.05
N GLN A 25 -8.40 -9.92 -3.62
CA GLN A 25 -7.53 -11.01 -4.08
C GLN A 25 -6.66 -10.61 -5.29
N ASN A 26 -7.07 -9.59 -6.05
CA ASN A 26 -6.33 -9.07 -7.20
C ASN A 26 -5.36 -7.93 -6.86
N LEU A 27 -5.18 -7.64 -5.56
CA LEU A 27 -4.25 -6.65 -5.07
C LEU A 27 -3.02 -7.32 -4.48
N LYS A 28 -1.87 -6.68 -4.65
CA LYS A 28 -0.64 -7.08 -3.96
C LYS A 28 -0.73 -6.72 -2.48
N ASP A 29 0.02 -7.45 -1.65
CA ASP A 29 0.07 -7.19 -0.21
C ASP A 29 0.47 -5.75 0.12
N GLU A 30 1.37 -5.13 -0.66
CA GLU A 30 1.73 -3.72 -0.47
C GLU A 30 0.59 -2.75 -0.83
N GLU A 31 -0.28 -3.10 -1.77
CA GLU A 31 -1.44 -2.28 -2.13
C GLU A 31 -2.48 -2.35 -1.00
N LEU A 32 -2.75 -3.55 -0.49
CA LEU A 32 -3.65 -3.77 0.65
C LEU A 32 -3.14 -3.03 1.89
N LEU A 33 -1.84 -3.15 2.22
CA LEU A 33 -1.25 -2.45 3.34
C LEU A 33 -1.28 -0.92 3.12
N ALA A 34 -1.02 -0.44 1.91
CA ALA A 34 -1.10 0.99 1.61
C ALA A 34 -2.52 1.55 1.80
N ILE A 35 -3.56 0.78 1.48
CA ILE A 35 -4.96 1.16 1.74
C ILE A 35 -5.20 1.35 3.25
N LEU A 36 -4.70 0.42 4.07
CA LEU A 36 -4.82 0.48 5.54
C LEU A 36 -4.07 1.66 6.14
N LEU A 37 -2.86 1.94 5.64
CA LEU A 37 -2.04 3.07 6.11
C LEU A 37 -2.64 4.43 5.76
N LYS A 38 -3.43 4.52 4.68
CA LYS A 38 -4.10 5.73 4.12
C LYS A 38 -3.17 6.85 3.65
N THR A 39 -2.03 7.08 4.30
CA THR A 39 -1.09 8.16 4.01
C THR A 39 0.35 7.67 4.11
N GLY A 40 1.22 8.29 3.32
CA GLY A 40 2.67 8.10 3.45
C GLY A 40 3.24 8.90 4.62
N ARG A 41 4.54 9.10 4.60
CA ARG A 41 5.25 10.00 5.52
C ARG A 41 6.11 10.98 4.72
N GLU A 42 6.72 11.95 5.39
CA GLU A 42 7.65 12.86 4.72
C GLU A 42 8.72 12.10 3.93
N GLY A 43 8.88 12.46 2.65
CA GLY A 43 9.83 11.83 1.73
C GLY A 43 9.48 10.43 1.21
N LYS A 44 8.32 9.84 1.57
CA LYS A 44 7.89 8.52 1.03
C LYS A 44 6.38 8.44 0.85
N ASN A 45 5.94 8.06 -0.35
CA ASN A 45 4.51 7.82 -0.57
C ASN A 45 4.05 6.53 0.15
N VAL A 46 2.73 6.37 0.25
CA VAL A 46 2.12 5.27 1.01
C VAL A 46 2.45 3.88 0.46
N LEU A 47 2.61 3.74 -0.86
CA LEU A 47 3.01 2.47 -1.48
C LEU A 47 4.47 2.13 -1.17
N GLU A 48 5.37 3.11 -1.21
CA GLU A 48 6.76 2.94 -0.84
C GLU A 48 6.90 2.55 0.65
N LEU A 49 6.11 3.20 1.51
CA LEU A 49 6.07 2.89 2.93
C LEU A 49 5.57 1.46 3.17
N ALA A 50 4.49 1.05 2.52
CA ALA A 50 3.96 -0.31 2.60
C ALA A 50 4.98 -1.36 2.13
N LYS A 51 5.63 -1.13 0.98
CA LYS A 51 6.72 -1.99 0.49
C LYS A 51 7.87 -2.08 1.48
N GLN A 52 8.27 -0.96 2.10
CA GLN A 52 9.33 -0.96 3.10
C GLN A 52 8.96 -1.77 4.34
N ILE A 53 7.72 -1.66 4.82
CA ILE A 53 7.22 -2.43 5.96
C ILE A 53 7.26 -3.92 5.64
N LEU A 54 6.73 -4.35 4.49
CA LEU A 54 6.70 -5.76 4.10
C LEU A 54 8.09 -6.36 3.81
N ARG A 55 9.05 -5.53 3.40
CA ARG A 55 10.46 -5.94 3.30
C ARG A 55 11.11 -6.15 4.66
N LYS A 56 10.76 -5.32 5.66
CA LYS A 56 11.34 -5.39 7.02
C LYS A 56 10.64 -6.41 7.91
N TYR A 57 9.34 -6.60 7.73
CA TYR A 57 8.49 -7.46 8.52
C TYR A 57 7.71 -8.38 7.59
N SER A 58 7.96 -9.69 7.69
CA SER A 58 7.18 -10.66 6.91
C SER A 58 5.71 -10.60 7.31
N LYS A 59 4.81 -10.83 6.35
CA LYS A 59 3.36 -10.91 6.58
C LYS A 59 3.01 -11.85 7.74
N LYS A 60 3.65 -13.01 7.79
CA LYS A 60 3.48 -13.99 8.88
C LYS A 60 3.85 -13.42 10.25
N ARG A 61 4.88 -12.56 10.35
CA ARG A 61 5.24 -11.89 11.60
C ARG A 61 4.21 -10.85 11.99
N LEU A 62 3.77 -10.03 11.04
CA LEU A 62 2.76 -8.99 11.27
C LEU A 62 1.45 -9.57 11.78
N LEU A 63 0.97 -10.66 11.18
CA LEU A 63 -0.26 -11.35 11.60
C LEU A 63 -0.18 -12.04 12.97
N LYS A 64 1.03 -12.23 13.50
CA LYS A 64 1.27 -12.83 14.82
C LYS A 64 1.48 -11.78 15.92
N MET A 65 1.51 -10.49 15.58
CA MET A 65 1.68 -9.45 16.57
C MET A 65 0.46 -9.41 17.48
N LYS A 66 0.71 -9.43 18.79
CA LYS A 66 -0.29 -9.18 19.83
C LYS A 66 -0.04 -7.77 20.38
N TYR A 67 -1.12 -7.12 20.81
CA TYR A 67 -1.06 -5.81 21.49
C TYR A 67 -0.46 -5.95 22.89
#